data_AF-A0A7Y3AIH2-F1
#
_entry.id   AF-A0A7Y3AIH2-F1
#
_cell.length_a   1.000
_cell.length_b   1.000
_cell.length_c   1.000
_cell.angle_alpha   90.00
_cell.angle_beta   90.00
_cell.angle_gamma   90.00
#
_symmetry.space_group_name_H-M   'P 1'
#
loop_
_entity.id
_entity.type
_entity.pdbx_description
1 polymer ?
#
loop_
_entity_poly.entity_id
_entity_poly.type
_entity_poly.pdbx_seq_one_letter_code
_entity_poly.pdbx_strand_id
1 'polypeptide(L)' 'AEVSFREGCIINPSFGNLVNQKAIFEILAEREGTYSFRTGLSPQQMKAAEIGDFMMLLMEGVKRVDEDKERTYH' A
#
# COMPACT_ATOMS: atom_id res chain seq x y z
N ALA A 1 4.47 0.74 -8.80
CA ALA A 1 3.99 0.97 -7.43
C ALA A 1 5.12 1.55 -6.60
N GLU A 2 4.84 2.48 -5.70
CA GLU A 2 5.79 2.97 -4.71
C GLU A 2 5.09 3.12 -3.36
N VAL A 3 5.77 2.69 -2.29
CA VAL A 3 5.32 2.86 -0.91
C VAL A 3 6.55 3.11 -0.05
N SER A 4 6.44 4.06 0.88
CA SER A 4 7.51 4.42 1.81
C SER A 4 7.02 4.21 3.24
N PHE A 5 7.95 3.88 4.14
CA PHE A 5 7.66 3.63 5.54
C PHE A 5 8.46 4.59 6.42
N ARG A 6 7.79 5.24 7.37
CA ARG A 6 8.39 6.07 8.40
C ARG A 6 7.85 5.63 9.75
N GLU A 7 8.74 5.15 10.63
CA GLU A 7 8.38 4.74 12.00
C GLU A 7 7.25 3.70 12.07
N GLY A 8 7.17 2.80 11.07
CA GLY A 8 6.12 1.79 10.98
C GLY A 8 4.83 2.27 10.30
N CYS A 9 4.72 3.55 9.97
CA CYS A 9 3.58 4.12 9.24
C CYS A 9 3.83 4.18 7.73
N ILE A 10 2.78 4.00 6.93
CA ILE A 10 2.84 4.21 5.48
C ILE A 10 2.81 5.70 5.17
N ILE A 11 3.68 6.13 4.26
CA ILE A 11 3.69 7.46 3.66
C ILE A 11 3.77 7.38 2.13
N ASN A 12 3.11 8.32 1.45
CA ASN A 12 3.16 8.53 0.00
C ASN A 12 2.99 7.27 -0.89
N PRO A 13 2.00 6.37 -0.64
CA PRO A 13 1.75 5.24 -1.52
C PRO A 13 1.18 5.71 -2.86
N SER A 14 1.67 5.12 -3.95
CA SER A 14 1.18 5.36 -5.29
C SER A 14 1.18 4.10 -6.16
N PHE A 15 0.17 3.98 -7.00
CA PHE A 15 0.00 2.88 -7.95
C PHE A 15 -0.62 3.44 -9.25
N GLY A 16 0.19 3.61 -10.30
CA GLY A 16 -0.25 4.33 -11.49
C GLY A 16 -0.73 5.74 -11.14
N ASN A 17 -2.01 6.03 -11.41
CA ASN A 17 -2.65 7.31 -11.08
C ASN A 17 -3.33 7.32 -9.70
N LEU A 18 -3.27 6.21 -8.95
CA LEU A 18 -3.88 6.08 -7.64
C LEU A 18 -2.89 6.49 -6.56
N VAL A 19 -3.41 7.12 -5.51
CA VAL A 19 -2.65 7.60 -4.35
C VAL A 19 -3.36 7.22 -3.05
N ASN A 20 -2.65 7.35 -1.94
CA ASN A 20 -3.18 7.12 -0.59
C ASN A 20 -3.77 5.71 -0.43
N GLN A 21 -4.88 5.57 0.30
CA GLN A 21 -5.50 4.27 0.58
C GLN A 21 -5.80 3.45 -0.67
N LYS A 22 -6.25 4.09 -1.76
CA LYS A 22 -6.54 3.38 -3.02
C LYS A 22 -5.30 2.71 -3.59
N ALA A 23 -4.15 3.40 -3.57
CA ALA A 23 -2.90 2.82 -4.01
C ALA A 23 -2.49 1.61 -3.17
N ILE A 24 -2.70 1.66 -1.85
CA ILE A 24 -2.36 0.54 -0.94
C ILE A 24 -3.15 -0.71 -1.32
N PHE A 25 -4.46 -0.57 -1.58
CA PHE A 25 -5.29 -1.73 -1.93
C PHE A 25 -4.90 -2.36 -3.26
N GLU A 26 -4.61 -1.56 -4.29
CA GLU A 26 -4.11 -2.10 -5.56
C GLU A 26 -2.75 -2.79 -5.41
N ILE A 27 -1.85 -2.20 -4.61
CA ILE A 27 -0.55 -2.82 -4.31
C ILE A 27 -0.73 -4.17 -3.63
N LEU A 28 -1.67 -4.29 -2.70
CA LEU A 28 -1.96 -5.54 -1.97
C LEU A 28 -2.66 -6.60 -2.84
N ALA A 29 -3.41 -6.17 -3.86
CA ALA A 29 -4.08 -7.06 -4.81
C ALA A 29 -3.15 -7.64 -5.88
N GLU A 30 -1.99 -6.99 -6.10
CA GLU A 30 -1.02 -7.41 -7.10
C GLU A 30 -0.41 -8.78 -6.76
N ARG A 31 -0.44 -9.71 -7.72
CA ARG A 31 0.02 -11.10 -7.51
C ARG A 31 1.40 -11.38 -8.07
N GLU A 32 1.82 -10.60 -9.06
CA GLU A 32 3.07 -10.79 -9.77
C GLU A 32 3.82 -9.47 -9.90
N GLY A 33 5.14 -9.52 -9.80
CA GLY A 33 5.98 -8.34 -9.98
C GLY A 33 7.36 -8.48 -9.40
N THR A 34 8.19 -7.48 -9.66
CA THR A 34 9.52 -7.34 -9.07
C THR A 34 9.52 -6.18 -8.10
N TYR A 35 10.09 -6.37 -6.92
CA TYR A 35 10.28 -5.30 -5.94
C TYR A 35 11.76 -4.97 -5.77
N SER A 36 12.03 -3.71 -5.47
CA SER A 36 13.35 -3.24 -5.05
C SER A 36 13.20 -2.48 -3.75
N PHE A 37 14.02 -2.81 -2.76
CA PHE A 37 14.05 -2.09 -1.49
C PHE A 37 15.11 -0.99 -1.52
N ARG A 38 14.75 0.21 -1.05
CA ARG A 38 15.66 1.35 -0.92
C ARG A 38 15.63 1.86 0.51
N THR A 39 16.79 2.13 1.08
CA THR A 39 16.93 2.68 2.42
C THR A 39 16.91 4.21 2.40
N GLY A 40 16.41 4.78 3.49
CA GLY A 40 16.36 6.23 3.67
C GLY A 40 15.11 6.88 3.06
N LEU A 41 14.80 8.07 3.58
CA LEU A 41 13.72 8.91 3.11
C LEU A 41 14.30 10.27 2.71
N SER A 42 13.80 10.82 1.61
CA SER A 42 14.10 12.20 1.26
C SER A 42 13.56 13.17 2.33
N PRO A 43 14.10 14.39 2.43
CA PRO A 43 13.58 15.41 3.34
C PRO A 43 12.08 15.72 3.16
N GLN A 44 11.54 15.53 1.95
CA GLN A 44 10.11 15.70 1.65
C GLN A 44 9.29 14.54 2.21
N GLN A 45 9.75 13.29 2.04
CA GLN A 45 9.11 12.10 2.63
C GLN A 45 9.12 12.16 4.17
N MET A 46 10.19 12.68 4.77
CA MET A 46 10.26 12.88 6.22
C MET A 46 9.18 13.83 6.76
N LYS A 47 8.59 14.70 5.92
CA LYS A 47 7.51 15.63 6.29
C LYS A 47 6.13 15.19 5.81
N ALA A 48 6.04 14.09 5.07
CA ALA A 48 4.78 13.63 4.51
C ALA A 48 3.81 13.20 5.61
N ALA A 49 2.51 13.40 5.37
CA ALA A 49 1.47 12.92 6.26
C ALA A 49 1.42 11.39 6.26
N GLU A 50 1.18 10.82 7.43
CA GLU A 50 0.95 9.40 7.58
C GLU A 50 -0.44 9.02 7.08
N ILE A 51 -0.54 7.83 6.51
CA ILE A 51 -1.78 7.34 5.92
C ILE A 51 -2.40 6.30 6.83
N GLY A 52 -3.38 6.77 7.62
CA GLY A 52 -4.21 5.91 8.46
C GLY A 52 -3.42 5.06 9.45
N ASP A 53 -4.13 4.14 10.10
CA ASP A 53 -3.48 3.08 10.86
C ASP A 53 -3.01 2.00 9.88
N PHE A 54 -1.71 1.74 9.86
CA PHE A 54 -1.07 0.77 8.98
C PHE A 54 -1.70 -0.62 9.12
N MET A 55 -1.97 -1.07 10.35
CA MET A 55 -2.55 -2.39 10.59
C MET A 55 -3.97 -2.49 10.06
N MET A 56 -4.77 -1.44 10.25
CA MET A 56 -6.14 -1.39 9.73
C MET A 56 -6.16 -1.50 8.20
N LEU A 57 -5.26 -0.80 7.50
CA LEU A 57 -5.18 -0.82 6.04
C LEU A 57 -4.75 -2.19 5.50
N LEU A 58 -3.84 -2.88 6.20
CA LEU A 58 -3.46 -4.24 5.85
C LEU A 58 -4.63 -5.21 6.03
N MET A 59 -5.31 -5.18 7.17
CA MET A 59 -6.44 -6.08 7.45
C MET A 59 -7.57 -5.89 6.43
N GLU A 60 -7.94 -4.64 6.16
CA GLU A 60 -8.96 -4.30 5.17
C GLU A 60 -8.54 -4.69 3.75
N GLY A 61 -7.27 -4.50 3.38
CA GLY A 61 -6.76 -4.88 2.07
C GLY A 61 -6.77 -6.39 1.85
N VAL A 62 -6.31 -7.17 2.83
CA VAL A 62 -6.33 -8.65 2.76
C VAL A 62 -7.77 -9.16 2.65
N LYS A 63 -8.69 -8.61 3.45
CA LYS A 63 -10.11 -8.96 3.39
C LYS A 63 -10.68 -8.77 1.97
N ARG A 64 -10.40 -7.63 1.33
CA ARG A 64 -10.86 -7.35 -0.06
C ARG A 64 -10.32 -8.34 -1.07
N VAL A 65 -9.03 -8.69 -0.96
CA VAL A 65 -8.39 -9.67 -1.83
C VAL A 65 -9.06 -11.05 -1.70
N ASP A 66 -9.46 -11.43 -0.49
CA ASP A 66 -10.15 -12.70 -0.27
C ASP A 66 -11.61 -12.65 -0.76
N GLU A 67 -12.34 -11.56 -0.54
CA GLU A 67 -13.69 -11.35 -1.08
C GLU A 67 -13.72 -11.39 -2.63
N ASP A 68 -12.71 -10.80 -3.28
CA ASP A 68 -12.58 -10.83 -4.75
C ASP A 68 -12.28 -12.25 -5.27
N LYS A 69 -11.50 -13.06 -4.52
CA LYS A 69 -11.31 -14.47 -4.86
C LYS A 69 -12.62 -15.23 -4.78
N GLU A 70 -13.36 -15.12 -3.68
CA GLU A 70 -14.65 -15.81 -3.50
C GLU A 70 -15.63 -15.48 -4.63
N ARG A 71 -15.68 -14.21 -5.06
CA ARG A 71 -16.52 -13.78 -6.19
C ARG A 71 -16.10 -14.34 -7.55
N THR A 72 -14.83 -14.69 -7.74
CA THR A 72 -14.32 -15.24 -9.01
C THR A 72 -14.64 -16.74 -9.15
N TYR A 73 -14.89 -17.45 -8.04
CA TYR A 73 -15.22 -18.88 -8.04
C TYR A 73 -16.74 -19.17 -7.95
N HIS A 74 -17.58 -18.14 -7.96
CA HIS A 74 -19.05 -18.21 -7.97
C HIS A 74 -19.63 -17.66 -9.27
#